data_AF-A0A1G0L8E4-F1
#
_entry.id   AF-A0A1G0L8E4-F1
#
_cell.length_a   1.000
_cell.length_b   1.000
_cell.length_c   1.000
_cell.angle_alpha   90.00
_cell.angle_beta   90.00
_cell.angle_gamma   90.00
#
_symmetry.space_group_name_H-M   'P 1'
#
loop_
_entity.id
_entity.type
_entity.pdbx_description
1 polymer ?
#
loop_
_entity_poly.entity_id
_entity_poly.type
_entity_poly.pdbx_seq_one_letter_code
_entity_poly.pdbx_strand_id
1 'polypeptide(L)'
;MAAVRIYSHDPALLQELGFRYLGAGVFDAADRFSTASFALDSLRSTAVVQALLARTRAGRIDSAASLAEVAVSRFTDDPTVLIAATLVYYAQGRPLRALALARRMTYLHPRTWQYHQIAAYAAARSGRCAEARQRVARAVALAPGERGPRELVELLGSGPTCAVPDL
;
A
#
# COMPACT_ATOMS: atom_id res chain seq x y z
N MET A 1 6.64 -33.46 -2.14
CA MET A 1 7.66 -32.43 -2.41
C MET A 1 8.26 -32.44 -3.83
N ALA A 2 7.89 -33.36 -4.73
CA ALA A 2 8.46 -33.41 -6.09
C ALA A 2 7.89 -32.35 -7.08
N ALA A 3 6.64 -31.90 -6.91
CA ALA A 3 5.98 -31.00 -7.87
C ALA A 3 6.60 -29.58 -7.94
N VAL A 4 7.05 -29.02 -6.81
CA VAL A 4 7.62 -27.65 -6.76
C VAL A 4 8.90 -27.52 -7.60
N ARG A 5 9.63 -28.62 -7.80
CA ARG A 5 10.91 -28.63 -8.52
C ARG A 5 10.75 -28.68 -10.05
N ILE A 6 9.57 -29.06 -10.54
CA ILE A 6 9.26 -29.15 -11.98
C ILE A 6 8.48 -27.90 -12.44
N TYR A 7 7.63 -27.33 -11.60
CA TYR A 7 6.87 -26.11 -11.88
C TYR A 7 7.57 -24.81 -11.47
N SER A 8 8.89 -24.84 -11.27
CA SER A 8 9.69 -23.70 -10.76
C SER A 8 9.77 -22.49 -11.71
N HIS A 9 9.10 -22.53 -12.87
CA HIS A 9 9.15 -21.50 -13.91
C HIS A 9 7.78 -20.95 -14.34
N ASP A 10 6.67 -21.39 -13.74
CA ASP A 10 5.36 -20.79 -14.02
C ASP A 10 5.12 -19.59 -13.08
N PRO A 11 5.17 -18.33 -13.58
CA PRO A 11 4.95 -17.15 -12.75
C PRO A 11 3.54 -17.11 -12.14
N ALA A 12 2.53 -17.72 -12.78
CA ALA A 12 1.16 -17.73 -12.27
C ALA A 12 1.03 -18.65 -11.04
N LEU A 13 1.61 -19.86 -11.11
CA LEU A 13 1.63 -20.77 -9.96
C LEU A 13 2.41 -20.18 -8.79
N LEU A 14 3.56 -19.56 -9.05
CA LEU A 14 4.36 -18.91 -8.01
C LEU A 14 3.60 -17.74 -7.36
N GLN A 15 2.84 -16.97 -8.14
CA GLN A 15 1.96 -15.92 -7.60
C GLN A 15 0.86 -16.51 -6.72
N GLU A 16 0.21 -17.60 -7.16
CA GLU A 16 -0.85 -18.25 -6.38
C GLU A 16 -0.30 -18.81 -5.06
N LEU A 17 0.87 -19.45 -5.08
CA LEU A 17 1.55 -19.89 -3.86
C LEU A 17 1.86 -18.70 -2.94
N GLY A 18 2.40 -17.62 -3.48
CA GLY A 18 2.66 -16.38 -2.74
C GLY A 18 1.39 -15.85 -2.05
N PHE A 19 0.27 -15.80 -2.78
CA PHE A 19 -1.04 -15.42 -2.26
C PHE A 19 -1.53 -16.34 -1.13
N ARG A 20 -1.42 -17.67 -1.31
CA ARG A 20 -1.84 -18.65 -0.30
C ARG A 20 -1.02 -18.53 0.98
N TYR A 21 0.30 -18.38 0.87
CA TYR A 21 1.15 -18.20 2.04
C TYR A 21 0.94 -16.85 2.73
N LEU A 22 0.61 -15.79 1.98
CA LEU A 22 0.20 -14.51 2.56
C LEU A 22 -1.04 -14.67 3.44
N GLY A 23 -2.07 -15.34 2.91
CA GLY A 23 -3.31 -15.62 3.65
C GLY A 23 -3.08 -16.51 4.87
N ALA A 24 -2.13 -17.44 4.80
CA ALA A 24 -1.73 -18.30 5.91
C ALA A 24 -0.80 -17.63 6.94
N GLY A 25 -0.39 -16.38 6.73
CA GLY A 25 0.53 -15.67 7.62
C GLY A 25 1.99 -16.14 7.55
N VAL A 26 2.34 -16.98 6.56
CA VAL A 26 3.70 -17.50 6.39
C VAL A 26 4.49 -16.56 5.48
N PHE A 27 4.85 -15.40 6.03
CA PHE A 27 5.35 -14.26 5.25
C PHE A 27 6.68 -14.52 4.52
N ASP A 28 7.55 -15.38 5.06
CA ASP A 28 8.80 -15.75 4.39
C ASP A 28 8.58 -16.55 3.12
N ALA A 29 7.66 -17.52 3.16
CA ALA A 29 7.30 -18.30 1.99
C ALA A 29 6.58 -17.42 0.96
N ALA A 30 5.65 -16.59 1.43
CA ALA A 30 4.95 -15.60 0.60
C ALA A 30 5.92 -14.73 -0.19
N ASP A 31 6.89 -14.07 0.48
CA ASP A 31 7.86 -13.20 -0.18
C ASP A 31 8.71 -13.95 -1.19
N ARG A 32 9.17 -15.17 -0.86
CA ARG A 32 9.97 -16.00 -1.78
C ARG A 32 9.21 -16.28 -3.08
N PHE A 33 7.97 -16.77 -2.99
CA PHE A 33 7.19 -17.15 -4.16
C PHE A 33 6.71 -15.95 -4.97
N SER A 34 6.26 -14.88 -4.31
CA SER A 34 5.85 -13.64 -4.98
C SER A 34 7.03 -12.91 -5.64
N THR A 35 8.20 -12.88 -5.00
CA THR A 35 9.43 -12.31 -5.62
C THR A 35 9.88 -13.15 -6.82
N ALA A 36 9.85 -14.48 -6.73
CA ALA A 36 10.17 -15.35 -7.86
C ALA A 36 9.19 -15.16 -9.04
N SER A 37 7.89 -15.06 -8.76
CA SER A 37 6.87 -14.75 -9.76
C SER A 37 7.15 -13.41 -10.46
N PHE A 38 7.41 -12.36 -9.68
CA PHE A 38 7.71 -11.03 -10.22
C PHE A 38 9.01 -10.99 -11.05
N ALA A 39 10.01 -11.79 -10.68
CA ALA A 39 11.25 -11.90 -11.45
C ALA A 39 11.04 -12.59 -12.81
N LEU A 40 10.12 -13.57 -12.89
CA LEU A 40 9.81 -14.28 -14.13
C LEU A 40 8.83 -13.51 -15.03
N ASP A 41 7.87 -12.79 -14.45
CA ASP A 41 6.93 -11.94 -15.18
C ASP A 41 6.81 -10.57 -14.50
N SER A 42 7.73 -9.68 -14.88
CA SER A 42 7.80 -8.32 -14.37
C SER A 42 6.68 -7.39 -14.85
N LEU A 43 5.72 -7.89 -15.63
CA LEU A 43 4.55 -7.13 -16.07
C LEU A 43 3.34 -7.31 -15.13
N ARG A 44 3.38 -8.29 -14.22
CA ARG A 44 2.30 -8.54 -13.24
C ARG A 44 2.56 -7.79 -11.94
N SER A 45 1.92 -6.64 -11.78
CA SER A 45 2.02 -5.84 -10.55
C SER A 45 1.52 -6.58 -9.29
N THR A 46 0.59 -7.53 -9.43
CA THR A 46 0.07 -8.33 -8.32
C THR A 46 1.18 -9.08 -7.56
N ALA A 47 2.17 -9.64 -8.27
CA ALA A 47 3.25 -10.39 -7.63
C ALA A 47 4.15 -9.47 -6.78
N VAL A 48 4.51 -8.29 -7.28
CA VAL A 48 5.30 -7.33 -6.49
C VAL A 48 4.50 -6.78 -5.31
N VAL A 49 3.20 -6.55 -5.46
CA VAL A 49 2.31 -6.13 -4.35
C VAL A 49 2.30 -7.18 -3.24
N GLN A 50 2.17 -8.46 -3.59
CA GLN A 50 2.20 -9.54 -2.61
C GLN A 50 3.54 -9.62 -1.88
N ALA A 51 4.66 -9.48 -2.59
CA ALA A 51 5.99 -9.45 -1.98
C ALA A 51 6.17 -8.25 -1.03
N LEU A 52 5.69 -7.06 -1.41
CA LEU A 52 5.69 -5.88 -0.53
C LEU A 52 4.92 -6.16 0.76
N LEU A 53 3.69 -6.68 0.65
CA LEU A 53 2.85 -7.01 1.80
C LEU A 53 3.49 -8.09 2.68
N ALA A 54 4.13 -9.09 2.09
CA ALA A 54 4.82 -10.15 2.82
C ALA A 54 5.98 -9.59 3.63
N ARG A 55 6.86 -8.79 3.00
CA ARG A 55 8.01 -8.17 3.67
C ARG A 55 7.59 -7.22 4.78
N THR A 56 6.57 -6.40 4.56
CA THR A 56 6.04 -5.49 5.59
C THR A 56 5.52 -6.28 6.79
N ARG A 57 4.71 -7.32 6.57
CA ARG A 57 4.17 -8.14 7.66
C ARG A 57 5.21 -9.01 8.38
N ALA A 58 6.29 -9.37 7.67
CA ALA A 58 7.46 -10.02 8.28
C ALA A 58 8.35 -9.06 9.08
N GLY A 59 8.02 -7.76 9.15
CA GLY A 59 8.86 -6.75 9.81
C GLY A 59 10.14 -6.39 9.03
N ARG A 60 10.32 -6.88 7.80
CA ARG A 60 11.46 -6.57 6.94
C ARG A 60 11.26 -5.24 6.20
N ILE A 61 11.07 -4.17 6.98
CA ILE A 61 10.58 -2.89 6.48
C ILE A 61 11.54 -2.24 5.47
N ASP A 62 12.85 -2.28 5.72
CA ASP A 62 13.82 -1.69 4.77
C ASP A 62 13.87 -2.45 3.44
N SER A 63 13.80 -3.78 3.49
CA SER A 63 13.71 -4.61 2.29
C SER A 63 12.41 -4.38 1.52
N ALA A 64 11.31 -4.13 2.22
CA ALA A 64 10.04 -3.75 1.60
C ALA A 64 10.16 -2.37 0.93
N ALA A 65 10.82 -1.40 1.57
CA ALA A 65 11.01 -0.05 1.04
C ALA A 65 11.86 -0.03 -0.24
N SER A 66 12.97 -0.79 -0.27
CA SER A 66 13.77 -0.93 -1.50
C SER A 66 12.95 -1.55 -2.64
N LEU A 67 12.13 -2.57 -2.35
CA LEU A 67 11.24 -3.15 -3.36
C LEU A 67 10.15 -2.15 -3.79
N ALA A 68 9.65 -1.32 -2.89
CA ALA A 68 8.62 -0.32 -3.21
C ALA A 68 9.16 0.75 -4.18
N GLU A 69 10.42 1.16 -4.05
CA GLU A 69 11.06 2.05 -5.01
C GLU A 69 11.11 1.43 -6.42
N VAL A 70 11.51 0.16 -6.52
CA VAL A 70 11.50 -0.59 -7.79
C VAL A 70 10.07 -0.73 -8.33
N ALA A 71 9.10 -1.08 -7.49
CA ALA A 71 7.72 -1.28 -7.92
C ALA A 71 7.09 0.01 -8.46
N VAL A 72 7.26 1.13 -7.74
CA VAL A 72 6.71 2.44 -8.12
C VAL A 72 7.40 3.00 -9.36
N SER A 73 8.69 2.73 -9.59
CA SER A 73 9.34 3.15 -10.84
C SER A 73 8.86 2.33 -12.06
N ARG A 74 8.53 1.04 -11.85
CA ARG A 74 8.09 0.14 -12.92
C ARG A 74 6.61 0.32 -13.26
N PHE A 75 5.77 0.48 -12.25
CA PHE A 75 4.31 0.55 -12.33
C PHE A 75 3.82 1.90 -11.84
N THR A 76 4.26 2.94 -12.53
CA THR A 76 4.23 4.32 -12.04
C THR A 76 2.83 4.81 -11.66
N ASP A 77 1.80 4.37 -12.38
CA ASP A 77 0.41 4.77 -12.17
C ASP A 77 -0.51 3.60 -11.77
N ASP A 78 0.05 2.43 -11.42
CA ASP A 78 -0.76 1.31 -10.93
C ASP A 78 -1.25 1.60 -9.51
N PRO A 79 -2.57 1.77 -9.29
CA PRO A 79 -3.08 2.14 -7.98
C PRO A 79 -2.79 1.09 -6.90
N THR A 80 -2.74 -0.21 -7.26
CA THR A 80 -2.47 -1.28 -6.30
C THR A 80 -1.04 -1.20 -5.78
N VAL A 81 -0.08 -0.90 -6.68
CA VAL A 81 1.32 -0.69 -6.32
C VAL A 81 1.48 0.57 -5.48
N LEU A 82 0.81 1.67 -5.85
CA LEU A 82 0.84 2.92 -5.08
C LEU A 82 0.28 2.73 -3.67
N ILE A 83 -0.79 1.96 -3.48
CA ILE A 83 -1.36 1.63 -2.16
C ILE A 83 -0.35 0.81 -1.34
N ALA A 84 0.18 -0.28 -1.91
CA ALA A 84 1.11 -1.16 -1.22
C ALA A 84 2.40 -0.41 -0.80
N ALA A 85 2.97 0.40 -1.69
CA ALA A 85 4.13 1.22 -1.39
C ALA A 85 3.82 2.32 -0.36
N THR A 86 2.61 2.88 -0.36
CA THR A 86 2.16 3.83 0.68
C THR A 86 2.17 3.18 2.06
N LEU A 87 1.66 1.95 2.18
CA LEU A 87 1.70 1.17 3.43
C LEU A 87 3.13 0.90 3.89
N VAL A 88 4.01 0.50 2.97
CA VAL A 88 5.43 0.28 3.26
C VAL A 88 6.09 1.54 3.82
N TYR A 89 5.84 2.70 3.22
CA TYR A 89 6.42 3.96 3.70
C TYR A 89 5.84 4.42 5.04
N TYR A 90 4.59 4.06 5.38
CA TYR A 90 4.11 4.26 6.76
C TYR A 90 4.86 3.38 7.74
N ALA A 91 4.99 2.08 7.44
CA ALA A 91 5.71 1.15 8.31
C ALA A 91 7.19 1.55 8.49
N GLN A 92 7.79 2.19 7.49
CA GLN A 92 9.16 2.73 7.56
C GLN A 92 9.26 4.08 8.31
N GLY A 93 8.14 4.66 8.77
CA GLY A 93 8.15 5.98 9.41
C GLY A 93 8.48 7.13 8.44
N ARG A 94 8.14 6.98 7.15
CA ARG A 94 8.42 7.98 6.09
C ARG A 94 7.13 8.58 5.53
N PRO A 95 6.37 9.33 6.35
CA PRO A 95 5.03 9.80 5.98
C PRO A 95 5.04 10.76 4.78
N LEU A 96 6.12 11.51 4.56
CA LEU A 96 6.23 12.38 3.37
C LEU A 96 6.30 11.59 2.05
N ARG A 97 6.95 10.42 2.03
CA ARG A 97 6.96 9.55 0.86
C ARG A 97 5.60 8.91 0.62
N ALA A 98 4.95 8.45 1.68
CA ALA A 98 3.57 7.96 1.64
C ALA A 98 2.62 9.04 1.08
N LEU A 99 2.74 10.29 1.54
CA LEU A 99 1.92 11.41 1.06
C LEU A 99 2.14 11.70 -0.43
N ALA A 100 3.37 11.62 -0.93
CA ALA A 100 3.65 11.82 -2.36
C ALA A 100 2.89 10.79 -3.23
N LEU A 101 2.92 9.52 -2.83
CA LEU A 101 2.18 8.46 -3.53
C LEU A 101 0.66 8.65 -3.40
N ALA A 102 0.17 9.01 -2.21
CA ALA A 102 -1.25 9.24 -1.98
C ALA A 102 -1.81 10.42 -2.78
N ARG A 103 -1.05 11.51 -2.91
CA ARG A 103 -1.41 12.63 -3.79
C ARG A 103 -1.53 12.16 -5.24
N ARG A 104 -0.60 11.34 -5.71
CA ARG A 104 -0.65 10.76 -7.07
C ARG A 104 -1.92 9.92 -7.28
N MET A 105 -2.30 9.08 -6.32
CA MET A 105 -3.56 8.32 -6.38
C MET A 105 -4.79 9.24 -6.54
N THR A 106 -4.85 10.33 -5.77
CA THR A 106 -5.96 11.29 -5.88
C THR A 106 -5.94 12.12 -7.16
N TYR A 107 -4.78 12.28 -7.79
CA TYR A 107 -4.64 12.94 -9.09
C TYR A 107 -5.15 12.03 -10.22
N LEU A 108 -4.72 10.77 -10.23
CA LEU A 108 -5.12 9.78 -11.24
C LEU A 108 -6.61 9.43 -11.15
N HIS A 109 -7.14 9.32 -9.93
CA HIS A 109 -8.52 8.90 -9.69
C HIS A 109 -9.22 9.83 -8.69
N PRO A 110 -9.61 11.04 -9.12
CA PRO A 110 -10.10 12.09 -8.22
C PRO A 110 -11.49 11.83 -7.61
N ARG A 111 -12.20 10.79 -8.08
CA ARG A 111 -13.54 10.40 -7.58
C ARG A 111 -13.53 9.17 -6.67
N THR A 112 -12.35 8.59 -6.40
CA THR A 112 -12.21 7.43 -5.51
C THR A 112 -12.04 7.91 -4.08
N TRP A 113 -13.07 7.74 -3.24
CA TRP A 113 -13.07 8.26 -1.87
C TRP A 113 -11.96 7.63 -1.02
N GLN A 114 -11.64 6.35 -1.24
CA GLN A 114 -10.59 5.63 -0.51
C GLN A 114 -9.23 6.31 -0.68
N TYR A 115 -8.93 6.82 -1.88
CA TYR A 115 -7.65 7.48 -2.14
C TYR A 115 -7.57 8.84 -1.46
N HIS A 116 -8.68 9.56 -1.37
CA HIS A 116 -8.76 10.78 -0.57
C HIS A 116 -8.60 10.49 0.93
N GLN A 117 -9.14 9.37 1.44
CA GLN A 117 -8.90 8.95 2.82
C GLN A 117 -7.42 8.60 3.06
N ILE A 118 -6.79 7.83 2.17
CA ILE A 118 -5.36 7.49 2.30
C ILE A 118 -4.51 8.76 2.26
N ALA A 119 -4.82 9.71 1.37
CA ALA A 119 -4.11 10.99 1.30
C ALA A 119 -4.34 11.87 2.54
N ALA A 120 -5.55 11.84 3.11
CA ALA A 120 -5.85 12.55 4.34
C ALA A 120 -5.02 12.02 5.52
N TYR A 121 -4.98 10.69 5.66
CA TYR A 121 -4.17 10.04 6.68
C TYR A 121 -2.67 10.32 6.47
N ALA A 122 -2.18 10.29 5.23
CA ALA A 122 -0.79 10.60 4.89
C ALA A 122 -0.40 12.03 5.24
N ALA A 123 -1.29 12.96 4.94
CA ALA A 123 -1.11 14.37 5.23
C ALA A 123 -1.07 14.61 6.74
N ALA A 124 -1.98 13.98 7.50
CA ALA A 124 -2.01 14.07 8.96
C ALA A 124 -0.72 13.56 9.60
N ARG A 125 -0.27 12.36 9.19
CA ARG A 125 1.01 11.77 9.63
C ARG A 125 2.24 12.60 9.27
N SER A 126 2.12 13.44 8.24
CA SER A 126 3.17 14.38 7.82
C SER A 126 3.03 15.77 8.47
N GLY A 127 2.10 15.96 9.41
CA GLY A 127 1.82 17.25 10.07
C GLY A 127 1.09 18.27 9.17
N ARG A 128 0.60 17.87 7.99
CA ARG A 128 -0.09 18.74 7.03
C ARG A 128 -1.59 18.77 7.30
N CYS A 129 -1.97 19.36 8.43
CA CYS A 129 -3.34 19.31 8.93
C CYS A 129 -4.39 19.94 8.03
N ALA A 130 -4.09 21.08 7.41
CA ALA A 130 -5.01 21.72 6.47
C ALA A 130 -5.33 20.81 5.27
N GLU A 131 -4.30 20.17 4.71
CA GLU A 131 -4.49 19.21 3.62
C GLU A 131 -5.24 17.97 4.09
N ALA A 132 -4.91 17.43 5.26
CA ALA A 132 -5.59 16.27 5.82
C ALA A 132 -7.11 16.50 5.91
N ARG A 133 -7.51 17.67 6.43
CA ARG A 133 -8.92 18.09 6.53
C ARG A 133 -9.58 18.27 5.18
N GLN A 134 -8.89 18.90 4.22
CA GLN A 134 -9.41 19.05 2.86
C GLN A 134 -9.67 17.69 2.20
N ARG A 135 -8.72 16.75 2.35
CA ARG A 135 -8.80 15.42 1.74
C ARG A 135 -9.90 14.57 2.38
N VAL A 136 -10.01 14.57 3.70
CA VAL A 136 -11.08 13.80 4.36
C VAL A 136 -12.47 14.39 4.05
N ALA A 137 -12.61 15.72 3.96
CA ALA A 137 -13.86 16.35 3.55
C ALA A 137 -14.26 15.93 2.13
N ARG A 138 -13.28 15.81 1.23
CA ARG A 138 -13.53 15.27 -0.12
C ARG A 138 -13.94 13.80 -0.09
N ALA A 139 -13.31 12.99 0.75
CA ALA A 139 -13.69 11.57 0.91
C ALA A 139 -15.14 11.43 1.42
N VAL A 140 -15.53 12.19 2.45
CA VAL A 140 -16.91 12.22 2.98
C VAL A 140 -17.90 12.69 1.91
N ALA A 141 -17.57 13.72 1.13
CA ALA A 141 -18.45 14.20 0.07
C ALA A 141 -18.66 13.18 -1.05
N LEU A 142 -17.65 12.37 -1.36
CA LEU A 142 -17.72 11.31 -2.37
C LEU A 142 -18.46 10.06 -1.86
N ALA A 143 -18.40 9.79 -0.55
CA ALA A 143 -19.05 8.64 0.06
C ALA A 143 -19.55 8.95 1.49
N PRO A 144 -20.70 9.66 1.63
CA PRO A 144 -21.19 10.12 2.93
C PRO A 144 -21.56 8.98 3.90
N GLY A 145 -21.88 7.80 3.36
CA GLY A 145 -22.25 6.60 4.12
C GLY A 145 -21.06 5.79 4.63
N GLU A 146 -19.83 6.10 4.24
CA GLU A 146 -18.65 5.32 4.62
C GLU A 146 -18.16 5.71 6.01
N ARG A 147 -17.83 4.71 6.82
CA ARG A 147 -17.39 4.91 8.20
C ARG A 147 -15.98 5.53 8.25
N GLY A 148 -15.05 5.00 7.46
CA GLY A 148 -13.63 5.37 7.51
C GLY A 148 -13.36 6.88 7.37
N PRO A 149 -13.91 7.58 6.36
CA PRO A 149 -13.73 9.01 6.24
C PRO A 149 -14.34 9.80 7.39
N ARG A 150 -15.47 9.35 7.95
CA ARG A 150 -16.15 10.04 9.05
C ARG A 150 -15.37 9.94 10.36
N GLU A 151 -14.88 8.75 10.70
CA GLU A 151 -14.00 8.56 11.85
C GLU A 151 -12.73 9.42 11.73
N LEU A 152 -12.18 9.54 10.52
CA LEU A 152 -11.01 10.37 10.30
C LEU A 152 -11.31 11.88 10.48
N VAL A 153 -12.52 12.37 10.20
CA VAL A 153 -12.90 13.76 10.54
C VAL A 153 -12.84 13.98 12.05
N GLU A 154 -13.38 13.04 12.82
CA GLU A 154 -13.39 13.11 14.29
C GLU A 154 -11.96 13.13 14.85
N LEU A 155 -11.09 12.26 14.36
CA LEU A 155 -9.68 12.17 14.78
C LEU A 155 -8.89 13.45 14.45
N LEU A 156 -9.13 14.07 13.29
CA LEU A 156 -8.38 15.26 12.87
C LEU A 156 -8.82 16.52 13.62
N GLY A 157 -10.05 16.52 14.16
CA GLY A 157 -10.65 17.65 14.87
C GLY A 157 -10.57 18.98 14.11
N SER A 158 -10.86 20.08 14.82
CA SER A 158 -10.78 21.45 14.29
C SER A 158 -9.58 22.24 14.80
N GLY A 159 -8.73 21.62 15.62
CA GLY A 159 -7.58 22.28 16.25
C GLY A 159 -6.37 22.50 15.32
N PRO A 160 -5.30 23.15 15.81
CA PRO A 160 -4.09 23.38 15.02
C PRO A 160 -3.32 22.08 14.72
N THR A 161 -3.46 21.05 15.55
CA THR A 161 -2.84 19.75 15.40
C THR A 161 -3.80 18.73 14.78
N CYS A 162 -3.24 17.68 14.17
CA CYS A 162 -3.96 16.60 13.53
C CYS A 162 -3.21 15.29 13.78
N ALA A 163 -3.44 14.67 14.94
CA ALA A 163 -2.85 13.38 15.26
C ALA A 163 -3.76 12.26 14.75
N VAL A 164 -3.15 11.22 14.18
CA VAL A 164 -3.85 9.98 13.81
C VAL A 164 -3.03 8.80 14.33
N PRO A 165 -3.68 7.72 14.81
CA PRO A 165 -2.99 6.55 15.36
C PRO A 165 -2.17 5.85 14.28
N ASP A 166 -1.12 5.12 14.66
CA ASP A 166 -0.40 4.22 13.74
C ASP A 166 -1.30 3.11 13.18
N LEU A 167 -1.02 2.68 11.94
CA LEU A 167 -1.72 1.58 11.25
C LEU A 167 -1.12 0.22 11.61
#